data_AF-A0A8S2W0K3-F1
#
_entry.id   AF-A0A8S2W0K3-F1
#
_cell.length_a   1.000
_cell.length_b   1.000
_cell.length_c   1.000
_cell.angle_alpha   90.00
_cell.angle_beta   90.00
_cell.angle_gamma   90.00
#
_symmetry.space_group_name_H-M   'P 1'
#
loop_
_entity.id
_entity.type
_entity.pdbx_description
1 polymer ?
#
loop_
_entity_poly.entity_id
_entity_poly.type
_entity_poly.pdbx_seq_one_letter_code
_entity_poly.pdbx_strand_id
1 'polypeptide(L)'
;PNQYVLVTVQTRKSNALLFFLNGQYLGEFDNHQHVQGNVNARVSLDMSSFNPGEHLLEILSISLGLDNGVSANSFEYKGIVGDVTISGVSIKHAEWQHQKGLVGEYLQVYTAQGTSKVQWNHEWVESIQKPVTWFQTKFDLSVPIQDLNASPLLMDANGLGRGHAYINGNDLGLYWLIAGECSDEPPCCCQQAQKNCMLPTQRFYHIPPDWLQAKNNLLTIFEDLGAQSPGSVSIVRRIITL
;
A
#
# COMPACT_ATOMS: atom_id res chain seq x y z
N PRO A 1 -9.34 -21.48 -25.97
CA PRO A 1 -9.47 -20.09 -25.44
C PRO A 1 -8.19 -19.72 -24.70
N ASN A 2 -7.61 -18.55 -24.98
CA ASN A 2 -6.42 -18.09 -24.24
C ASN A 2 -6.85 -17.84 -22.79
N GLN A 3 -6.29 -18.58 -21.84
CA GLN A 3 -6.62 -18.43 -20.41
C GLN A 3 -6.13 -17.09 -19.87
N TYR A 4 -5.10 -16.50 -20.50
CA TYR A 4 -4.54 -15.24 -20.10
C TYR A 4 -4.93 -14.12 -21.06
N VAL A 5 -5.27 -12.97 -20.49
CA VAL A 5 -5.64 -11.76 -21.22
C VAL A 5 -4.67 -10.64 -20.84
N LEU A 6 -4.07 -10.01 -21.85
CA LEU A 6 -3.19 -8.87 -21.65
C LEU A 6 -4.04 -7.60 -21.47
N VAL A 7 -3.92 -6.96 -20.32
CA VAL A 7 -4.48 -5.63 -20.06
C VAL A 7 -3.35 -4.61 -20.11
N THR A 8 -3.55 -3.54 -20.88
CA THR A 8 -2.64 -2.39 -20.91
C THR A 8 -3.36 -1.14 -20.41
N VAL A 9 -2.80 -0.46 -19.41
CA VAL A 9 -3.34 0.78 -18.86
C VAL A 9 -2.34 1.91 -19.05
N GLN A 10 -2.76 2.99 -19.71
CA GLN A 10 -1.98 4.22 -19.78
C GLN A 10 -2.10 4.96 -18.43
N THR A 11 -1.05 4.83 -17.62
CA THR A 11 -0.97 5.38 -16.26
C THR A 11 0.24 6.30 -16.13
N ARG A 12 0.41 6.87 -14.94
CA ARG A 12 1.55 7.71 -14.55
C ARG A 12 2.58 6.88 -13.80
N LYS A 13 3.84 7.35 -13.82
CA LYS A 13 4.90 6.85 -12.93
C LYS A 13 4.55 7.14 -11.46
N SER A 14 5.19 6.41 -10.53
CA SER A 14 4.87 6.45 -9.09
C SER A 14 3.38 6.13 -8.85
N ASN A 15 2.90 5.07 -9.48
CA ASN A 15 1.52 4.60 -9.39
C ASN A 15 1.50 3.07 -9.34
N ALA A 16 0.56 2.52 -8.60
CA ALA A 16 0.24 1.10 -8.62
C ALA A 16 -1.22 0.88 -9.02
N LEU A 17 -1.49 -0.28 -9.60
CA LEU A 17 -2.81 -0.71 -10.06
C LEU A 17 -3.05 -2.13 -9.56
N LEU A 18 -4.16 -2.36 -8.87
CA LEU A 18 -4.65 -3.71 -8.60
C LEU A 18 -5.88 -3.98 -9.46
N PHE A 19 -5.93 -5.16 -10.06
CA PHE A 19 -6.96 -5.55 -11.01
C PHE A 19 -7.88 -6.58 -10.38
N PHE A 20 -9.18 -6.33 -10.49
CA PHE A 20 -10.22 -7.25 -10.04
C PHE A 20 -11.24 -7.46 -11.15
N LEU A 21 -11.87 -8.63 -11.15
CA LEU A 21 -13.00 -8.94 -12.00
C LEU A 21 -14.11 -9.53 -11.13
N ASN A 22 -15.27 -8.88 -11.10
CA ASN A 22 -16.38 -9.23 -10.22
C ASN A 22 -15.95 -9.39 -8.74
N GLY A 23 -15.10 -8.48 -8.24
CA GLY A 23 -14.56 -8.51 -6.88
C GLY A 23 -13.43 -9.51 -6.63
N GLN A 24 -13.07 -10.37 -7.59
CA GLN A 24 -11.95 -11.31 -7.45
C GLN A 24 -10.65 -10.66 -7.94
N TYR A 25 -9.62 -10.66 -7.09
CA TYR A 25 -8.28 -10.17 -7.44
C TYR A 25 -7.59 -11.02 -8.50
N LEU A 26 -6.96 -10.38 -9.47
CA LEU A 26 -6.31 -11.04 -10.61
C LEU A 26 -4.82 -10.69 -10.76
N GLY A 27 -4.35 -9.62 -10.15
CA GLY A 27 -2.95 -9.22 -10.21
C GLY A 27 -2.73 -7.73 -10.02
N GLU A 28 -1.46 -7.35 -10.02
CA GLU A 28 -1.02 -5.98 -9.82
C GLU A 28 -0.04 -5.52 -10.90
N PHE A 29 0.10 -4.21 -10.97
CA PHE A 29 1.23 -3.53 -11.58
C PHE A 29 1.67 -2.43 -10.63
N ASP A 30 2.97 -2.23 -10.45
CA ASP A 30 3.52 -1.04 -9.82
C ASP A 30 4.63 -0.41 -10.64
N ASN A 31 4.77 0.90 -10.51
CA ASN A 31 5.92 1.65 -10.96
C ASN A 31 6.32 2.61 -9.85
N HIS A 32 7.48 2.38 -9.26
CA HIS A 32 8.04 3.17 -8.16
C HIS A 32 9.16 4.11 -8.63
N GLN A 33 9.21 4.45 -9.93
CA GLN A 33 10.17 5.42 -10.43
C GLN A 33 9.83 6.82 -9.90
N HIS A 34 10.82 7.50 -9.33
CA HIS A 34 10.69 8.85 -8.78
C HIS A 34 10.99 9.92 -9.84
N VAL A 35 10.19 9.94 -10.92
CA VAL A 35 10.27 10.94 -11.99
C VAL A 35 8.91 11.17 -12.64
N GLN A 36 8.70 12.34 -13.24
CA GLN A 36 7.52 12.62 -14.07
C GLN A 36 7.43 11.68 -15.28
N GLY A 37 6.19 11.48 -15.72
CA GLY A 37 5.89 10.90 -17.03
C GLY A 37 4.82 9.82 -17.00
N ASN A 38 4.51 9.35 -18.21
CA ASN A 38 3.55 8.29 -18.44
C ASN A 38 4.29 6.94 -18.50
N VAL A 39 3.57 5.88 -18.14
CA VAL A 39 4.00 4.50 -18.31
C VAL A 39 2.81 3.66 -18.75
N ASN A 40 3.07 2.67 -19.61
CA ASN A 40 2.07 1.69 -19.99
C ASN A 40 2.18 0.51 -19.01
N ALA A 41 1.27 0.45 -18.04
CA ALA A 41 1.14 -0.72 -17.20
C ALA A 41 0.66 -1.89 -18.05
N ARG A 42 1.39 -3.00 -18.05
CA ARG A 42 1.04 -4.20 -18.80
C ARG A 42 0.96 -5.37 -17.82
N VAL A 43 -0.21 -5.97 -17.71
CA VAL A 43 -0.47 -7.10 -16.81
C VAL A 43 -1.17 -8.22 -17.57
N SER A 44 -0.78 -9.45 -17.30
CA SER A 44 -1.42 -10.64 -17.85
C SER A 44 -2.35 -11.22 -16.80
N LEU A 45 -3.66 -11.10 -17.00
CA LEU A 45 -4.67 -11.56 -16.05
C LEU A 45 -5.12 -12.98 -16.40
N ASP A 46 -5.17 -13.86 -15.40
CA ASP A 46 -5.72 -15.21 -15.55
C ASP A 46 -7.26 -15.17 -15.52
N MET A 47 -7.86 -15.54 -16.64
CA MET A 47 -9.31 -15.58 -16.84
C MET A 47 -9.87 -17.00 -16.76
N SER A 48 -9.06 -17.99 -16.36
CA SER A 48 -9.44 -19.41 -16.34
C SER A 48 -10.65 -19.73 -15.46
N SER A 49 -10.92 -18.90 -14.45
CA SER A 49 -12.05 -19.05 -13.53
C SER A 49 -13.34 -18.35 -13.97
N PHE A 50 -13.33 -17.67 -15.14
CA PHE A 50 -14.48 -16.88 -15.61
C PHE A 50 -15.11 -17.49 -16.86
N ASN A 51 -16.45 -17.57 -16.84
CA ASN A 51 -17.23 -17.97 -18.00
C ASN A 51 -17.42 -16.78 -18.95
N PRO A 52 -17.66 -17.00 -20.26
CA PRO A 52 -18.03 -15.92 -21.18
C PRO A 52 -19.28 -15.17 -20.70
N GLY A 53 -19.23 -13.84 -20.73
CA GLY A 53 -20.36 -13.00 -20.34
C GLY A 53 -19.97 -11.55 -20.07
N GLU A 54 -20.87 -10.82 -19.43
CA GLU A 54 -20.61 -9.47 -18.91
C GLU A 54 -19.90 -9.59 -17.55
N HIS A 55 -18.86 -8.77 -17.36
CA HIS A 55 -18.09 -8.74 -16.13
C HIS A 55 -17.80 -7.29 -15.74
N LEU A 56 -17.76 -7.04 -14.43
CA LEU A 56 -17.31 -5.79 -13.86
C LEU A 56 -15.78 -5.85 -13.72
N LEU A 57 -15.07 -5.04 -14.50
CA LEU A 57 -13.64 -4.79 -14.33
C LEU A 57 -13.46 -3.66 -13.32
N GLU A 58 -12.72 -3.93 -12.26
CA GLU A 58 -12.42 -2.93 -11.23
C GLU A 58 -10.89 -2.75 -11.17
N ILE A 59 -10.45 -1.49 -11.17
CA ILE A 59 -9.04 -1.15 -11.12
C ILE A 59 -8.83 -0.21 -9.94
N LEU A 60 -8.20 -0.69 -8.87
CA LEU A 60 -7.78 0.15 -7.75
C LEU A 60 -6.48 0.86 -8.13
N SER A 61 -6.57 2.17 -8.37
CA SER A 61 -5.41 3.01 -8.70
C SER A 61 -4.84 3.70 -7.46
N ILE A 62 -3.57 3.45 -7.16
CA ILE A 62 -2.89 3.89 -5.94
C ILE A 62 -1.73 4.81 -6.30
N SER A 63 -1.82 6.07 -5.88
CA SER A 63 -0.72 7.01 -6.01
C SER A 63 0.37 6.70 -4.99
N LEU A 64 1.60 6.54 -5.46
CA LEU A 64 2.80 6.32 -4.64
C LEU A 64 3.57 7.65 -4.44
N GLY A 65 2.84 8.76 -4.41
CA GLY A 65 3.38 10.11 -4.38
C GLY A 65 3.24 10.89 -5.70
N LEU A 66 3.44 12.19 -5.60
CA LEU A 66 3.54 13.14 -6.70
C LEU A 66 5.01 13.48 -6.96
N ASP A 67 5.31 13.93 -8.17
CA ASP A 67 6.64 14.46 -8.45
C ASP A 67 6.88 15.73 -7.63
N ASN A 68 8.04 15.80 -6.97
CA ASN A 68 8.40 16.90 -6.07
C ASN A 68 9.04 18.10 -6.80
N GLY A 69 9.25 18.00 -8.11
CA GLY A 69 9.74 19.06 -9.00
C GLY A 69 8.64 19.76 -9.80
N VAL A 70 7.36 19.52 -9.48
CA VAL A 70 6.23 20.20 -10.13
C VAL A 70 6.29 21.70 -9.86
N SER A 71 6.41 22.49 -10.92
CA SER A 71 6.44 23.95 -10.83
C SER A 71 5.07 24.52 -10.42
N ALA A 72 5.05 25.70 -9.83
CA ALA A 72 3.82 26.40 -9.44
C ALA A 72 2.83 26.65 -10.61
N ASN A 73 3.32 26.58 -11.86
CA ASN A 73 2.52 26.80 -13.08
C ASN A 73 2.24 25.50 -13.86
N SER A 74 2.52 24.32 -13.29
CA SER A 74 2.30 23.03 -13.95
C SER A 74 1.31 22.17 -13.18
N PHE A 75 0.49 21.43 -13.92
CA PHE A 75 -0.41 20.42 -13.38
C PHE A 75 0.18 19.02 -13.61
N GLU A 76 0.16 18.19 -12.56
CA GLU A 76 0.45 16.77 -12.68
C GLU A 76 -0.84 15.96 -12.57
N TYR A 77 -1.02 15.00 -13.49
CA TYR A 77 -2.08 14.01 -13.41
C TYR A 77 -1.58 12.76 -12.67
N LYS A 78 -2.48 12.02 -12.03
CA LYS A 78 -2.23 10.69 -11.44
C LYS A 78 -3.40 9.75 -11.73
N GLY A 79 -3.12 8.45 -11.57
CA GLY A 79 -4.07 7.39 -11.88
C GLY A 79 -4.03 6.97 -13.35
N ILE A 80 -5.19 6.55 -13.85
CA ILE A 80 -5.41 6.17 -15.24
C ILE A 80 -5.64 7.46 -16.05
N VAL A 81 -4.66 7.83 -16.87
CA VAL A 81 -4.63 9.13 -17.56
C VAL A 81 -4.83 9.02 -19.07
N GLY A 82 -5.08 7.81 -19.57
CA GLY A 82 -5.25 7.54 -20.98
C GLY A 82 -6.12 6.32 -21.21
N ASP A 83 -5.80 5.57 -22.25
CA ASP A 83 -6.55 4.40 -22.67
C ASP A 83 -6.33 3.18 -21.75
N VAL A 84 -7.36 2.33 -21.68
CA VAL A 84 -7.30 0.98 -21.12
C VAL A 84 -7.63 0.03 -22.26
N THR A 85 -6.75 -0.93 -22.55
CA THR A 85 -6.95 -1.91 -23.60
C THR A 85 -6.92 -3.33 -23.07
N ILE A 86 -7.81 -4.17 -23.59
CA ILE A 86 -7.91 -5.59 -23.30
C ILE A 86 -7.60 -6.35 -24.60
N SER A 87 -6.50 -7.11 -24.62
CA SER A 87 -5.99 -7.77 -25.83
C SER A 87 -5.88 -6.83 -27.05
N GLY A 88 -5.48 -5.57 -26.81
CA GLY A 88 -5.33 -4.54 -27.84
C GLY A 88 -6.61 -3.80 -28.23
N VAL A 89 -7.77 -4.18 -27.70
CA VAL A 89 -9.04 -3.47 -27.93
C VAL A 89 -9.25 -2.42 -26.85
N SER A 90 -9.44 -1.17 -27.25
CA SER A 90 -9.72 -0.06 -26.33
C SER A 90 -11.11 -0.17 -25.71
N ILE A 91 -11.19 0.04 -24.40
CA ILE A 91 -12.44 0.15 -23.64
C ILE A 91 -12.67 1.57 -23.10
N LYS A 92 -11.99 2.57 -23.66
CA LYS A 92 -12.13 3.99 -23.27
C LYS A 92 -13.57 4.51 -23.33
N HIS A 93 -14.36 3.96 -24.26
CA HIS A 93 -15.76 4.36 -24.48
C HIS A 93 -16.77 3.43 -23.81
N ALA A 94 -16.32 2.50 -22.96
CA ALA A 94 -17.20 1.75 -22.07
C ALA A 94 -17.77 2.67 -20.98
N GLU A 95 -18.76 2.18 -20.24
CA GLU A 95 -19.26 2.89 -19.05
C GLU A 95 -18.22 2.81 -17.93
N TRP A 96 -17.79 3.97 -17.41
CA TRP A 96 -16.85 4.08 -16.31
C TRP A 96 -17.47 4.78 -15.11
N GLN A 97 -17.39 4.13 -13.95
CA GLN A 97 -17.76 4.71 -12.67
C GLN A 97 -16.50 4.89 -11.82
N HIS A 98 -16.45 5.95 -11.02
CA HIS A 98 -15.27 6.29 -10.22
C HIS A 98 -15.67 6.47 -8.76
N GLN A 99 -14.92 5.82 -7.88
CA GLN A 99 -14.96 6.06 -6.44
C GLN A 99 -13.61 6.62 -6.00
N LYS A 100 -13.64 7.69 -5.20
CA LYS A 100 -12.44 8.21 -4.56
C LYS A 100 -12.25 7.57 -3.19
N GLY A 101 -11.03 7.11 -2.91
CA GLY A 101 -10.67 6.50 -1.64
C GLY A 101 -11.36 5.15 -1.38
N LEU A 102 -11.00 4.57 -0.24
CA LEU A 102 -11.47 3.28 0.24
C LEU A 102 -12.67 3.47 1.16
N VAL A 103 -13.57 2.49 1.20
CA VAL A 103 -14.72 2.50 2.13
C VAL A 103 -14.24 2.56 3.59
N GLY A 104 -13.15 1.87 3.94
CA GLY A 104 -12.55 1.93 5.27
C GLY A 104 -12.03 3.32 5.65
N GLU A 105 -11.49 4.08 4.68
CA GLU A 105 -11.08 5.47 4.89
C GLU A 105 -12.28 6.39 5.09
N TYR A 106 -13.33 6.24 4.27
CA TYR A 106 -14.58 7.00 4.42
C TYR A 106 -15.23 6.77 5.79
N LEU A 107 -15.23 5.52 6.27
CA LEU A 107 -15.75 5.17 7.59
C LEU A 107 -14.79 5.55 8.73
N GLN A 108 -13.53 5.88 8.41
CA GLN A 108 -12.44 6.20 9.33
C GLN A 108 -12.18 5.06 10.32
N VAL A 109 -12.12 3.82 9.84
CA VAL A 109 -12.01 2.60 10.68
C VAL A 109 -10.77 2.58 11.58
N TYR A 110 -9.78 3.42 11.26
CA TYR A 110 -8.58 3.68 12.05
C TYR A 110 -8.80 4.54 13.31
N THR A 111 -10.03 4.99 13.57
CA THR A 111 -10.42 5.75 14.78
C THR A 111 -11.26 4.91 15.74
N ALA A 112 -11.31 5.32 17.01
CA ALA A 112 -12.14 4.68 18.04
C ALA A 112 -13.65 4.73 17.73
N GLN A 113 -14.11 5.73 16.98
CA GLN A 113 -15.50 5.84 16.52
C GLN A 113 -15.72 4.99 15.27
N GLY A 114 -14.80 5.05 14.30
CA GLY A 114 -14.94 4.34 13.03
C GLY A 114 -14.86 2.82 13.16
N THR A 115 -14.09 2.28 14.11
CA THR A 115 -14.04 0.83 14.38
C THR A 115 -15.44 0.25 14.66
N SER A 116 -16.34 1.02 15.30
CA SER A 116 -17.70 0.57 15.63
C SER A 116 -18.68 0.58 14.44
N LYS A 117 -18.29 1.17 13.31
CA LYS A 117 -19.14 1.29 12.10
C LYS A 117 -19.08 0.04 11.22
N VAL A 118 -18.19 -0.90 11.50
CA VAL A 118 -17.98 -2.12 10.72
C VAL A 118 -17.98 -3.34 11.62
N GLN A 119 -18.27 -4.50 11.04
CA GLN A 119 -18.16 -5.78 11.73
C GLN A 119 -16.77 -6.36 11.44
N TRP A 120 -15.92 -6.42 12.46
CA TRP A 120 -14.58 -7.01 12.34
C TRP A 120 -14.66 -8.53 12.45
N ASN A 121 -13.94 -9.23 11.57
CA ASN A 121 -13.74 -10.66 11.71
C ASN A 121 -12.60 -10.93 12.70
N HIS A 122 -12.90 -11.60 13.81
CA HIS A 122 -11.90 -11.98 14.82
C HIS A 122 -11.02 -13.16 14.36
N GLU A 123 -11.48 -13.94 13.37
CA GLU A 123 -10.72 -15.02 12.73
C GLU A 123 -9.79 -14.44 11.63
N TRP A 124 -8.90 -13.53 12.03
CA TRP A 124 -8.04 -12.75 11.12
C TRP A 124 -7.17 -13.61 10.19
N VAL A 125 -6.90 -14.86 10.57
CA VAL A 125 -6.13 -15.85 9.79
C VAL A 125 -6.80 -16.11 8.43
N GLU A 126 -8.13 -16.02 8.35
CA GLU A 126 -8.86 -16.15 7.09
C GLU A 126 -8.60 -15.00 6.11
N SER A 127 -7.99 -13.90 6.57
CA SER A 127 -7.67 -12.71 5.76
C SER A 127 -6.21 -12.63 5.36
N ILE A 128 -5.39 -13.63 5.73
CA ILE A 128 -4.01 -13.77 5.24
C ILE A 128 -4.01 -13.85 3.72
N GLN A 129 -3.08 -13.14 3.08
CA GLN A 129 -2.93 -13.03 1.61
C GLN A 129 -4.16 -12.50 0.86
N LYS A 130 -5.22 -12.04 1.55
CA LYS A 130 -6.33 -11.34 0.90
C LYS A 130 -5.93 -9.89 0.64
N PRO A 131 -6.02 -9.41 -0.61
CA PRO A 131 -5.73 -8.02 -0.93
C PRO A 131 -6.84 -7.10 -0.39
N VAL A 132 -6.55 -5.81 -0.27
CA VAL A 132 -7.48 -4.77 0.19
C VAL A 132 -8.12 -5.14 1.55
N THR A 133 -7.27 -5.49 2.51
CA THR A 133 -7.67 -5.96 3.84
C THR A 133 -7.34 -4.92 4.90
N TRP A 134 -8.24 -4.74 5.86
CA TRP A 134 -7.98 -3.97 7.08
C TRP A 134 -7.72 -4.92 8.24
N PHE A 135 -6.63 -4.70 8.96
CA PHE A 135 -6.31 -5.36 10.23
C PHE A 135 -6.35 -4.34 11.36
N GLN A 136 -6.76 -4.77 12.55
CA GLN A 136 -6.81 -3.90 13.71
C GLN A 136 -6.47 -4.68 14.98
N THR A 137 -5.70 -4.03 15.86
CA THR A 137 -5.36 -4.57 17.17
C THR A 137 -5.17 -3.45 18.19
N LYS A 138 -5.07 -3.81 19.47
CA LYS A 138 -4.76 -2.89 20.56
C LYS A 138 -3.50 -3.32 21.30
N PHE A 139 -2.75 -2.35 21.80
CA PHE A 139 -1.56 -2.61 22.61
C PHE A 139 -1.39 -1.62 23.76
N ASP A 140 -0.75 -2.08 24.82
CA ASP A 140 -0.35 -1.28 25.97
C ASP A 140 1.15 -1.00 25.91
N LEU A 141 1.58 0.14 26.46
CA LEU A 141 3.00 0.43 26.58
C LEU A 141 3.61 -0.32 27.77
N SER A 142 4.79 -0.90 27.56
CA SER A 142 5.57 -1.53 28.63
C SER A 142 6.50 -0.55 29.36
N VAL A 143 6.61 0.68 28.87
CA VAL A 143 7.46 1.74 29.42
C VAL A 143 6.70 3.07 29.48
N PRO A 144 7.06 3.99 30.39
CA PRO A 144 6.49 5.33 30.42
C PRO A 144 6.77 6.11 29.12
N ILE A 145 5.82 6.95 28.70
CA ILE A 145 5.92 7.73 27.45
C ILE A 145 7.16 8.64 27.45
N GLN A 146 7.53 9.20 28.61
CA GLN A 146 8.71 10.08 28.72
C GLN A 146 10.04 9.40 28.34
N ASP A 147 10.11 8.07 28.45
CA ASP A 147 11.33 7.30 28.12
C ASP A 147 11.49 7.11 26.61
N LEU A 148 10.42 7.37 25.82
CA LEU A 148 10.41 7.18 24.38
C LEU A 148 11.20 8.26 23.63
N ASN A 149 11.51 9.39 24.28
CA ASN A 149 12.38 10.42 23.71
C ASN A 149 13.82 9.92 23.52
N ALA A 150 14.31 9.10 24.45
CA ALA A 150 15.65 8.50 24.37
C ALA A 150 15.66 7.21 23.54
N SER A 151 14.49 6.63 23.27
CA SER A 151 14.37 5.36 22.56
C SER A 151 13.03 5.26 21.86
N PRO A 152 12.93 5.79 20.63
CA PRO A 152 11.67 5.87 19.93
C PRO A 152 11.08 4.48 19.65
N LEU A 153 9.76 4.41 19.63
CA LEU A 153 9.04 3.23 19.18
C LEU A 153 8.91 3.23 17.65
N LEU A 154 9.00 2.04 17.09
CA LEU A 154 8.83 1.79 15.68
C LEU A 154 7.81 0.67 15.52
N MET A 155 6.95 0.77 14.49
CA MET A 155 6.24 -0.38 13.97
C MET A 155 7.20 -1.18 13.10
N ASP A 156 7.44 -2.44 13.45
CA ASP A 156 8.06 -3.41 12.56
C ASP A 156 6.99 -3.99 11.62
N ALA A 157 7.05 -3.60 10.34
CA ALA A 157 6.09 -4.01 9.32
C ALA A 157 6.32 -5.45 8.81
N ASN A 158 7.21 -6.23 9.45
CA ASN A 158 7.53 -7.59 9.02
C ASN A 158 6.28 -8.45 8.76
N GLY A 159 6.27 -9.14 7.62
CA GLY A 159 5.15 -10.00 7.21
C GLY A 159 4.01 -9.28 6.48
N LEU A 160 4.06 -7.95 6.36
CA LEU A 160 3.17 -7.16 5.50
C LEU A 160 3.72 -7.06 4.06
N GLY A 161 2.94 -6.46 3.16
CA GLY A 161 3.35 -6.17 1.77
C GLY A 161 3.48 -4.67 1.53
N ARG A 162 2.36 -4.03 1.19
CA ARG A 162 2.23 -2.59 1.00
C ARG A 162 0.90 -2.12 1.58
N GLY A 163 0.87 -0.87 2.03
CA GLY A 163 -0.37 -0.30 2.53
C GLY A 163 -0.14 0.88 3.44
N HIS A 164 -1.10 1.15 4.32
CA HIS A 164 -1.09 2.29 5.23
C HIS A 164 -1.26 1.84 6.68
N ALA A 165 -0.55 2.47 7.59
CA ALA A 165 -0.69 2.20 9.02
C ALA A 165 -1.16 3.43 9.78
N TYR A 166 -1.90 3.20 10.86
CA TYR A 166 -2.46 4.25 11.69
C TYR A 166 -2.28 3.91 13.17
N ILE A 167 -1.96 4.92 13.98
CA ILE A 167 -1.88 4.83 15.44
C ILE A 167 -2.85 5.83 16.06
N ASN A 168 -3.83 5.32 16.82
CA ASN A 168 -4.84 6.14 17.50
C ASN A 168 -5.54 7.17 16.58
N GLY A 169 -5.79 6.78 15.34
CA GLY A 169 -6.40 7.65 14.33
C GLY A 169 -5.44 8.56 13.56
N ASN A 170 -4.17 8.61 13.94
CA ASN A 170 -3.14 9.36 13.22
C ASN A 170 -2.52 8.48 12.14
N ASP A 171 -2.25 9.10 11.00
CA ASP A 171 -1.68 8.43 9.85
C ASP A 171 -0.15 8.29 9.99
N LEU A 172 0.32 7.05 10.07
CA LEU A 172 1.75 6.71 10.12
C LEU A 172 2.41 6.80 8.73
N GLY A 173 1.60 6.76 7.68
CA GLY A 173 2.02 6.80 6.29
C GLY A 173 2.03 5.45 5.59
N LEU A 174 2.40 5.52 4.31
CA LEU A 174 2.56 4.37 3.43
C LEU A 174 3.75 3.54 3.90
N TYR A 175 3.49 2.26 4.17
CA TYR A 175 4.55 1.26 4.27
C TYR A 175 4.65 0.47 2.97
N TRP A 176 5.87 0.07 2.63
CA TRP A 176 6.11 -0.84 1.53
C TRP A 176 7.40 -1.63 1.78
N LEU A 177 7.27 -2.95 1.89
CA LEU A 177 8.40 -3.85 2.10
C LEU A 177 9.11 -4.28 0.79
N ILE A 178 9.04 -3.45 -0.25
CA ILE A 178 9.75 -3.71 -1.51
C ILE A 178 11.25 -3.88 -1.24
N ALA A 179 11.87 -4.86 -1.90
CA ALA A 179 13.29 -5.13 -1.74
C ALA A 179 14.13 -3.99 -2.34
N GLY A 180 15.15 -3.55 -1.61
CA GLY A 180 16.12 -2.58 -2.11
C GLY A 180 17.13 -3.25 -3.02
N GLU A 181 17.22 -2.80 -4.27
CA GLU A 181 18.29 -3.19 -5.18
C GLU A 181 19.51 -2.31 -4.96
N CYS A 182 20.68 -2.94 -4.83
CA CYS A 182 21.95 -2.24 -4.79
C CYS A 182 22.60 -2.25 -6.18
N SER A 183 23.29 -1.16 -6.50
CA SER A 183 24.13 -1.05 -7.69
C SER A 183 25.59 -0.93 -7.27
N ASP A 184 26.48 -1.53 -8.06
CA ASP A 184 27.92 -1.34 -7.92
C ASP A 184 28.34 0.08 -8.35
N GLU A 185 27.48 0.80 -9.08
CA GLU A 185 27.68 2.21 -9.43
C GLU A 185 27.06 3.12 -8.35
N PRO A 186 27.88 3.91 -7.61
CA PRO A 186 27.34 4.83 -6.62
C PRO A 186 26.45 5.87 -7.32
N PRO A 187 25.24 6.16 -6.78
CA PRO A 187 24.42 7.24 -7.31
C PRO A 187 25.21 8.55 -7.30
N CYS A 188 25.12 9.33 -8.38
CA CYS A 188 25.87 10.58 -8.53
C CYS A 188 25.71 11.57 -7.35
N CYS A 189 24.62 11.46 -6.60
CA CYS A 189 24.26 12.32 -5.47
C CYS A 189 24.57 11.72 -4.09
N CYS A 190 24.96 10.44 -3.98
CA CYS A 190 25.15 9.77 -2.70
C CYS A 190 26.48 9.00 -2.70
N GLN A 191 27.50 9.57 -2.06
CA GLN A 191 28.80 8.90 -1.84
C GLN A 191 28.74 7.85 -0.71
N GLN A 192 27.55 7.51 -0.21
CA GLN A 192 27.38 6.54 0.87
C GLN A 192 27.28 5.13 0.28
N ALA A 193 27.94 4.17 0.93
CA ALA A 193 27.80 2.77 0.58
C ALA A 193 26.35 2.31 0.78
N GLN A 194 25.76 1.73 -0.26
CA GLN A 194 24.47 1.06 -0.15
C GLN A 194 24.61 -0.18 0.74
N LYS A 195 23.62 -0.41 1.60
CA LYS A 195 23.58 -1.52 2.57
C LYS A 195 22.21 -2.16 2.53
N ASN A 196 22.09 -3.34 3.13
CA ASN A 196 20.82 -4.06 3.26
C ASN A 196 20.17 -4.38 1.89
N CYS A 197 21.00 -4.71 0.90
CA CYS A 197 20.54 -5.14 -0.42
C CYS A 197 19.64 -6.36 -0.31
N MET A 198 18.61 -6.43 -1.15
CA MET A 198 17.57 -7.48 -1.14
C MET A 198 16.75 -7.56 0.15
N LEU A 199 16.97 -6.65 1.11
CA LEU A 199 16.08 -6.45 2.26
C LEU A 199 15.08 -5.34 1.95
N PRO A 200 13.96 -5.25 2.70
CA PRO A 200 13.00 -4.17 2.52
C PRO A 200 13.65 -2.79 2.57
N THR A 201 13.32 -1.92 1.62
CA THR A 201 13.79 -0.52 1.55
C THR A 201 13.46 0.23 2.85
N GLN A 202 12.31 -0.07 3.46
CA GLN A 202 11.95 0.39 4.79
C GLN A 202 11.09 -0.65 5.52
N ARG A 203 11.63 -1.24 6.60
CA ARG A 203 10.92 -2.19 7.47
C ARG A 203 10.31 -1.57 8.72
N PHE A 204 10.98 -0.56 9.28
CA PHE A 204 10.60 0.06 10.54
C PHE A 204 10.02 1.46 10.31
N TYR A 205 8.87 1.73 10.91
CA TYR A 205 8.12 2.97 10.74
C TYR A 205 7.99 3.68 12.08
N HIS A 206 8.45 4.93 12.14
CA HIS A 206 8.54 5.70 13.38
C HIS A 206 7.17 6.07 13.92
N ILE A 207 6.91 5.77 15.20
CA ILE A 207 5.68 6.15 15.91
C ILE A 207 5.99 7.35 16.82
N PRO A 208 5.44 8.54 16.53
CA PRO A 208 5.57 9.70 17.41
C PRO A 208 5.02 9.44 18.82
N PRO A 209 5.79 9.74 19.89
CA PRO A 209 5.34 9.55 21.27
C PRO A 209 4.04 10.30 21.61
N ASP A 210 3.83 11.47 21.00
CA ASP A 210 2.65 12.32 21.24
C ASP A 210 1.33 11.69 20.75
N TRP A 211 1.41 10.64 19.93
CA TRP A 211 0.23 9.89 19.47
C TRP A 211 -0.16 8.78 20.41
N LEU A 212 0.67 8.45 21.40
CA LEU A 212 0.52 7.28 22.25
C LEU A 212 -0.14 7.61 23.59
N GLN A 213 -0.80 6.60 24.13
CA GLN A 213 -1.37 6.56 25.47
C GLN A 213 -0.69 5.44 26.25
N ALA A 214 -0.79 5.44 27.58
CA ALA A 214 -0.21 4.38 28.40
C ALA A 214 -0.82 2.99 28.08
N LYS A 215 -2.10 2.95 27.71
CA LYS A 215 -2.86 1.72 27.45
C LYS A 215 -3.84 1.90 26.28
N ASN A 216 -4.30 0.78 25.73
CA ASN A 216 -5.34 0.71 24.72
C ASN A 216 -5.04 1.50 23.44
N ASN A 217 -3.77 1.58 23.03
CA ASN A 217 -3.41 2.18 21.76
C ASN A 217 -3.96 1.34 20.62
N LEU A 218 -4.65 1.98 19.68
CA LEU A 218 -5.23 1.36 18.50
C LEU A 218 -4.21 1.36 17.36
N LEU A 219 -3.81 0.19 16.90
CA LEU A 219 -3.08 0.01 15.65
C LEU A 219 -4.07 -0.47 14.59
N THR A 220 -4.17 0.27 13.49
CA THR A 220 -4.96 -0.13 12.31
C THR A 220 -4.06 -0.15 11.08
N ILE A 221 -4.16 -1.20 10.28
CA ILE A 221 -3.34 -1.43 9.09
C ILE A 221 -4.29 -1.69 7.92
N PHE A 222 -4.14 -0.91 6.86
CA PHE A 222 -4.67 -1.25 5.54
C PHE A 222 -3.56 -1.91 4.74
N GLU A 223 -3.82 -3.09 4.18
CA GLU A 223 -2.90 -3.87 3.35
C GLU A 223 -3.52 -4.08 1.97
N ASP A 224 -2.84 -3.62 0.90
CA ASP A 224 -3.39 -3.67 -0.44
C ASP A 224 -3.03 -4.97 -1.19
N LEU A 225 -1.82 -5.53 -1.02
CA LEU A 225 -1.35 -6.71 -1.76
C LEU A 225 -1.70 -8.04 -1.08
N GLY A 226 -1.98 -8.01 0.21
CA GLY A 226 -2.29 -9.17 1.03
C GLY A 226 -1.09 -9.60 1.88
N ALA A 227 -1.23 -9.46 3.20
CA ALA A 227 -0.15 -9.72 4.14
C ALA A 227 0.16 -11.21 4.22
N GLN A 228 1.44 -11.57 4.11
CA GLN A 228 1.90 -12.96 4.23
C GLN A 228 1.80 -13.47 5.67
N SER A 229 2.14 -12.62 6.64
CA SER A 229 2.12 -12.95 8.06
C SER A 229 1.80 -11.70 8.90
N PRO A 230 0.54 -11.24 8.91
CA PRO A 230 0.16 -10.03 9.66
C PRO A 230 0.38 -10.18 11.18
N GLY A 231 0.41 -11.41 11.71
CA GLY A 231 0.76 -11.68 13.11
C GLY A 231 2.23 -11.44 13.47
N SER A 232 3.10 -11.21 12.48
CA SER A 232 4.52 -10.89 12.69
C SER A 232 4.77 -9.40 12.97
N VAL A 233 3.75 -8.55 12.79
CA VAL A 233 3.85 -7.12 13.08
C VAL A 233 4.09 -6.92 14.58
N SER A 234 5.04 -6.06 14.92
CA SER A 234 5.37 -5.78 16.32
C SER A 234 5.72 -4.32 16.56
N ILE A 235 5.59 -3.88 17.82
CA ILE A 235 6.06 -2.58 18.26
C ILE A 235 7.42 -2.79 18.92
N VAL A 236 8.46 -2.17 18.38
CA VAL A 236 9.83 -2.33 18.83
C VAL A 236 10.42 -1.01 19.31
N ARG A 237 11.37 -1.09 20.24
CA ARG A 237 12.10 0.06 20.76
C ARG A 237 13.45 0.15 20.06
N ARG A 238 13.79 1.33 19.55
CA ARG A 238 15.14 1.58 19.04
C ARG A 238 16.10 1.80 20.21
N ILE A 239 17.10 0.91 20.34
CA ILE A 239 18.19 1.04 21.32
C ILE A 239 19.49 1.18 20.55
N ILE A 240 20.25 2.23 20.85
CA ILE A 240 21.60 2.45 20.30
C ILE A 240 22.58 2.20 21.44
N THR A 241 23.34 1.12 21.35
CA THR A 241 24.48 0.87 22.23
C THR A 241 25.72 1.48 21.59
N LEU A 242 26.38 2.38 22.30
CA LEU A 242 27.66 2.97 21.91
C LEU A 242 28.83 2.04 22.25
#